data_AF-A0A5J9T7Z2-F1
#
_entry.id   AF-A0A5J9T7Z2-F1
#
_cell.length_a   1.000
_cell.length_b   1.000
_cell.length_c   1.000
_cell.angle_alpha   90.00
_cell.angle_beta   90.00
_cell.angle_gamma   90.00
#
_symmetry.space_group_name_H-M   'P 1'
#
loop_
_entity.id
_entity.type
_entity.pdbx_description
1 polymer ?
#
loop_
_entity_poly.entity_id
_entity_poly.type
_entity_poly.pdbx_seq_one_letter_code
_entity_poly.pdbx_strand_id
1 'polypeptide(L)'
;MLIGMAPTVLDTQPPSLSRYAQLFLCSIFIFMSFVPLSSAQRNNRTEDDRQALLCFISGISTNPTGALASWRNDSLNFCNWQGVICSTTLPTRVVSVDLRSLRLGGNPVAWQTLLL
;
A
#
# COMPACT_ATOMS: atom_id res chain seq x y z
N MET A 1 -75.24 16.61 -20.96
CA MET A 1 -74.48 17.66 -20.24
C MET A 1 -74.71 17.42 -18.77
N LEU A 2 -73.76 17.23 -17.86
CA LEU A 2 -72.32 17.00 -17.86
C LEU A 2 -72.12 16.04 -16.69
N ILE A 3 -71.42 14.92 -16.90
CA ILE A 3 -71.06 14.01 -15.83
C ILE A 3 -69.99 14.73 -15.00
N GLY A 4 -70.32 15.10 -13.77
CA GLY A 4 -69.35 15.70 -12.84
C GLY A 4 -68.31 14.66 -12.45
N MET A 5 -67.10 14.79 -12.97
CA MET A 5 -65.94 14.03 -12.51
C MET A 5 -65.45 14.71 -11.22
N ALA A 6 -65.70 14.09 -10.06
CA ALA A 6 -65.01 14.47 -8.85
C ALA A 6 -63.50 14.31 -9.09
N PRO A 7 -62.65 15.29 -8.73
CA PRO A 7 -61.22 15.11 -8.84
C PRO A 7 -60.84 14.00 -7.87
N THR A 8 -60.22 12.93 -8.38
CA THR A 8 -59.52 11.96 -7.54
C THR A 8 -58.44 12.74 -6.81
N VAL A 9 -58.70 13.09 -5.57
CA VAL A 9 -57.67 13.48 -4.61
C VAL A 9 -56.69 12.33 -4.61
N LEU A 10 -55.55 12.53 -5.26
CA LEU A 10 -54.43 11.63 -5.13
C LEU A 10 -54.01 11.75 -3.68
N ASP A 11 -54.52 10.84 -2.84
CA ASP A 11 -54.05 10.65 -1.47
C ASP A 11 -52.56 10.31 -1.56
N THR A 12 -51.73 11.34 -1.55
CA THR A 12 -50.31 11.22 -1.28
C THR A 12 -50.19 10.93 0.20
N GLN A 13 -50.45 9.68 0.58
CA GLN A 13 -50.14 9.13 1.88
C GLN A 13 -48.68 9.54 2.18
N PRO A 14 -48.41 10.27 3.28
CA PRO A 14 -47.04 10.64 3.61
C PRO A 14 -46.22 9.35 3.65
N PRO A 15 -45.06 9.29 2.97
CA PRO A 15 -44.27 8.08 2.94
C PRO A 15 -44.00 7.66 4.39
N SER A 16 -44.31 6.41 4.71
CA SER A 16 -44.15 5.88 6.06
C SER A 16 -42.73 6.13 6.58
N LEU A 17 -42.56 6.35 7.88
CA LEU A 17 -41.24 6.55 8.50
C LEU A 17 -40.24 5.44 8.11
N SER A 18 -40.74 4.23 7.84
CA SER A 18 -40.00 3.11 7.27
C SER A 18 -39.38 3.42 5.91
N ARG A 19 -40.10 4.09 4.99
CA ARG A 19 -39.56 4.51 3.69
C ARG A 19 -38.46 5.56 3.84
N TYR A 20 -38.60 6.50 4.79
CA TYR A 20 -37.54 7.47 5.08
C TYR A 20 -36.27 6.81 5.63
N ALA A 21 -36.42 5.88 6.57
CA ALA A 21 -35.29 5.11 7.10
C ALA A 21 -34.60 4.30 5.99
N GLN A 22 -35.38 3.68 5.10
CA GLN A 22 -34.84 2.90 4.00
C GLN A 22 -34.07 3.77 2.98
N LEU A 23 -34.61 4.94 2.62
CA LEU A 23 -33.91 5.90 1.74
C LEU A 23 -32.62 6.40 2.38
N PHE A 24 -32.63 6.68 3.68
CA PHE A 24 -31.44 7.10 4.43
C PHE A 24 -30.35 6.02 4.44
N LEU A 25 -30.73 4.76 4.71
CA LEU A 25 -29.82 3.61 4.66
C LEU A 25 -29.24 3.40 3.25
N CYS A 26 -30.06 3.50 2.20
CA CYS A 26 -29.58 3.44 0.82
C CYS A 26 -28.58 4.55 0.51
N SER A 27 -28.85 5.79 0.95
CA SER A 27 -27.95 6.92 0.76
C SER A 27 -26.59 6.71 1.44
N ILE A 28 -26.56 6.14 2.65
CA ILE A 28 -25.31 5.83 3.36
C ILE A 28 -24.53 4.75 2.60
N PHE A 29 -25.19 3.67 2.18
CA PHE A 29 -24.53 2.58 1.47
C PHE A 29 -23.93 3.03 0.13
N ILE A 30 -24.67 3.84 -0.61
CA ILE A 30 -24.22 4.51 -1.84
C ILE A 30 -22.98 5.36 -1.51
N PHE A 31 -23.07 6.27 -0.53
CA PHE A 31 -21.94 7.11 -0.15
C PHE A 31 -20.68 6.31 0.22
N MET A 32 -20.81 5.25 1.03
CA MET A 32 -19.69 4.38 1.41
C MET A 32 -19.10 3.60 0.23
N SER A 33 -19.90 3.29 -0.79
CA SER A 33 -19.43 2.66 -2.04
C SER A 33 -18.69 3.64 -2.95
N PHE A 34 -19.02 4.94 -2.85
CA PHE A 34 -18.36 6.03 -3.58
C PHE A 34 -17.14 6.60 -2.85
N VAL A 35 -16.92 6.24 -1.59
CA VAL A 35 -15.63 6.49 -0.94
C VAL A 35 -14.63 5.56 -1.62
N PRO A 36 -13.71 6.07 -2.46
CA PRO A 36 -12.62 5.23 -2.91
C PRO A 36 -11.95 4.73 -1.63
N LEU A 37 -11.69 3.42 -1.55
CA LEU A 37 -10.70 2.90 -0.61
C LEU A 37 -9.39 3.56 -1.03
N SER A 38 -9.16 4.79 -0.58
CA SER A 38 -7.83 5.34 -0.52
C SER A 38 -7.17 4.41 0.47
N SER A 39 -6.55 3.35 -0.04
CA SER A 39 -5.32 2.90 0.57
C SER A 39 -4.56 4.21 0.74
N ALA A 40 -4.40 4.65 1.98
CA ALA A 40 -3.30 5.51 2.29
C ALA A 40 -2.09 4.66 1.92
N GLN A 41 -1.76 4.62 0.63
CA GLN A 41 -0.46 4.28 0.14
C GLN A 41 0.36 5.43 0.71
N ARG A 42 0.70 5.33 2.00
CA ARG A 42 1.92 5.91 2.51
C ARG A 42 2.91 5.39 1.50
N ASN A 43 3.31 6.27 0.58
CA ASN A 43 4.39 6.03 -0.35
C ASN A 43 5.62 5.89 0.55
N ASN A 44 5.72 4.76 1.25
CA ASN A 44 6.80 4.44 2.15
C ASN A 44 7.90 3.90 1.26
N ARG A 45 8.30 4.71 0.29
CA ARG A 45 9.35 4.41 -0.69
C ARG A 45 10.67 4.06 0.02
N THR A 46 10.82 4.53 1.26
CA THR A 46 11.85 4.18 2.21
C THR A 46 11.74 2.71 2.66
N GLU A 47 10.55 2.19 2.95
CA GLU A 47 10.35 0.75 3.20
C GLU A 47 10.52 -0.08 1.93
N ASP A 48 10.10 0.41 0.76
CA ASP A 48 10.32 -0.28 -0.52
C ASP A 48 11.84 -0.46 -0.78
N ASP A 49 12.62 0.61 -0.56
CA ASP A 49 14.08 0.56 -0.67
C ASP A 49 14.68 -0.45 0.35
N ARG A 50 14.17 -0.48 1.58
CA ARG A 50 14.60 -1.43 2.61
C ARG A 50 14.35 -2.87 2.20
N GLN A 51 13.15 -3.16 1.68
CA GLN A 51 12.77 -4.49 1.20
C GLN A 51 13.60 -4.91 -0.01
N ALA A 52 13.88 -4.00 -0.95
CA ALA A 52 14.74 -4.26 -2.08
C ALA A 52 16.17 -4.63 -1.66
N LEU A 53 16.73 -3.92 -0.66
CA LEU A 53 18.04 -4.25 -0.09
C LEU A 53 18.05 -5.63 0.58
N LEU A 54 17.01 -5.98 1.34
CA LEU A 54 16.88 -7.29 1.97
C LEU A 54 16.72 -8.42 0.95
N CYS A 55 15.94 -8.18 -0.11
CA CYS A 55 15.79 -9.11 -1.22
C CYS A 55 17.13 -9.34 -1.91
N PHE A 56 17.89 -8.26 -2.17
CA PHE A 56 19.22 -8.35 -2.76
C PHE A 56 20.17 -9.23 -1.93
N ILE A 57 20.23 -9.05 -0.61
CA ILE A 57 21.12 -9.88 0.23
C ILE A 57 20.66 -11.32 0.39
N SER A 58 19.37 -11.63 0.18
CA SER A 58 18.87 -13.01 0.22
C SER A 58 19.53 -13.90 -0.84
N GLY A 59 19.99 -13.30 -1.93
CA GLY A 59 20.74 -13.97 -3.00
C GLY A 59 22.22 -14.15 -2.72
N ILE A 60 22.74 -13.71 -1.56
CA ILE A 60 24.17 -13.78 -1.23
C ILE A 60 24.42 -14.99 -0.34
N SER A 61 25.21 -15.95 -0.84
CA SER A 61 25.58 -17.16 -0.10
C SER A 61 26.92 -17.05 0.63
N THR A 62 27.80 -16.15 0.18
CA THR A 62 29.15 -16.02 0.73
C THR A 62 29.44 -14.58 1.13
N ASN A 63 29.74 -14.39 2.41
CA ASN A 63 30.06 -13.09 3.00
C ASN A 63 31.26 -13.24 3.97
N PRO A 64 32.49 -13.31 3.43
CA PRO A 64 33.68 -13.65 4.22
C PRO A 64 34.10 -12.53 5.18
N THR A 65 33.70 -11.29 4.91
CA THR A 65 34.04 -10.11 5.72
C THR A 65 33.04 -9.83 6.82
N GLY A 66 31.90 -10.52 6.85
CA GLY A 66 30.81 -10.24 7.79
C GLY A 66 30.17 -8.86 7.58
N ALA A 67 30.49 -8.16 6.50
CA ALA A 67 30.10 -6.76 6.31
C ALA A 67 28.58 -6.54 6.19
N LEU A 68 27.84 -7.56 5.74
CA LEU A 68 26.38 -7.55 5.71
C LEU A 68 25.72 -7.75 7.09
N ALA A 69 26.49 -7.84 8.20
CA ALA A 69 25.91 -7.96 9.55
C ALA A 69 25.02 -6.76 9.95
N SER A 70 25.25 -5.60 9.34
CA SER A 70 24.42 -4.41 9.52
C SER A 70 23.08 -4.48 8.78
N TRP A 71 22.98 -5.31 7.73
CA TRP A 71 21.79 -5.44 6.88
C TRP A 71 20.78 -6.39 7.54
N ARG A 72 20.01 -5.86 8.49
CA ARG A 72 19.08 -6.65 9.31
C ARG A 72 17.63 -6.32 9.03
N ASN A 73 16.78 -7.36 9.02
CA ASN A 73 15.34 -7.20 8.81
C ASN A 73 14.64 -6.42 9.93
N ASP A 74 15.17 -6.42 11.15
CA ASP A 74 14.60 -5.69 12.28
C ASP A 74 15.10 -4.23 12.38
N SER A 75 16.04 -3.82 11.52
CA SER A 75 16.50 -2.44 11.43
C SER A 75 15.71 -1.67 10.39
N LEU A 76 15.12 -0.54 10.80
CA LEU A 76 14.42 0.40 9.89
C LEU A 76 15.35 1.44 9.28
N ASN A 77 16.53 1.66 9.87
CA ASN A 77 17.49 2.69 9.47
C ASN A 77 18.54 2.12 8.51
N PHE A 78 18.12 1.75 7.30
CA PHE A 78 19.01 1.14 6.31
C PHE A 78 20.14 2.05 5.81
N CYS A 79 20.05 3.36 5.99
CA CYS A 79 21.12 4.30 5.64
C CYS A 79 22.38 4.15 6.51
N ASN A 80 22.27 3.46 7.66
CA ASN A 80 23.42 3.14 8.51
C ASN A 80 24.03 1.77 8.16
N TRP A 81 23.48 1.07 7.16
CA TRP A 81 24.02 -0.21 6.74
C TRP A 81 25.31 -0.01 5.95
N GLN A 82 26.24 -0.93 6.15
CA GLN A 82 27.56 -0.86 5.54
C GLN A 82 27.43 -0.87 4.01
N GLY A 83 28.01 0.15 3.37
CA GLY A 83 28.00 0.31 1.92
C GLY A 83 26.71 0.91 1.35
N VAL A 84 25.68 1.19 2.17
CA VAL A 84 24.46 1.87 1.69
C VAL A 84 24.66 3.38 1.72
N ILE A 85 24.38 4.05 0.62
CA ILE A 85 24.45 5.50 0.49
C ILE A 85 23.04 6.02 0.24
N CYS A 86 22.57 6.89 1.13
CA CYS A 86 21.26 7.52 1.03
C CYS A 86 21.34 8.98 0.56
N SER A 87 20.28 9.44 -0.08
CA SER A 87 20.04 10.85 -0.36
C SER A 87 19.95 11.64 0.96
N THR A 88 20.44 12.88 0.95
CA THR A 88 20.26 13.84 2.05
C THR A 88 18.89 14.51 2.02
N THR A 89 18.16 14.40 0.90
CA THR A 89 16.85 15.03 0.70
C THR A 89 15.73 14.13 1.19
N LEU A 90 14.74 14.71 1.87
CA LEU A 90 13.56 13.98 2.33
C LEU A 90 12.50 13.81 1.21
N PRO A 91 11.84 12.65 1.11
CA PRO A 91 12.05 11.44 1.92
C PRO A 91 13.37 10.75 1.56
N THR A 92 14.05 10.20 2.56
CA THR A 92 15.34 9.53 2.38
C THR A 92 15.19 8.30 1.47
N ARG A 93 16.05 8.22 0.46
CA ARG A 93 16.10 7.14 -0.54
C ARG A 93 17.50 6.58 -0.67
N VAL A 94 17.62 5.30 -1.02
CA VAL A 94 18.91 4.74 -1.43
C VAL A 94 19.29 5.31 -2.79
N VAL A 95 20.50 5.84 -2.91
CA VAL A 95 21.04 6.36 -4.18
C VAL A 95 22.18 5.51 -4.73
N SER A 96 22.87 4.76 -3.87
CA SER A 96 23.94 3.85 -4.27
C SER A 96 24.21 2.80 -3.21
N VAL A 97 24.75 1.65 -3.63
CA VAL A 97 25.25 0.60 -2.75
C VAL A 97 26.66 0.22 -3.21
N ASP A 98 27.65 0.36 -2.33
CA ASP A 98 29.05 -0.02 -2.59
C ASP A 98 29.46 -1.28 -1.81
N LEU A 99 29.61 -2.38 -2.54
CA LEU A 99 29.95 -3.70 -1.99
C LEU A 99 31.28 -4.25 -2.55
N ARG A 100 32.00 -3.47 -3.34
CA ARG A 100 33.14 -3.95 -4.16
C ARG A 100 34.27 -4.54 -3.31
N SER A 101 34.46 -4.04 -2.10
CA SER A 101 35.49 -4.50 -1.16
C SER A 101 35.10 -5.74 -0.37
N LEU A 102 33.84 -6.19 -0.44
CA LEU A 102 33.27 -7.16 0.50
C LEU A 102 33.43 -8.63 0.07
N ARG A 103 33.93 -8.87 -1.15
CA ARG A 103 34.17 -10.21 -1.74
C ARG A 103 32.95 -11.13 -1.60
N LEU A 104 31.77 -10.59 -1.91
CA LEU A 104 30.49 -11.29 -1.79
C LEU A 104 30.35 -12.32 -2.92
N GLY A 105 29.83 -13.50 -2.59
CA GLY A 105 29.48 -14.56 -3.54
C GLY A 105 27.97 -14.74 -3.60
N GLY A 106 27.41 -14.78 -4.81
CA GLY A 106 25.98 -14.99 -5.03
C GLY A 106 25.61 -16.48 -5.08
N ASN A 107 24.36 -16.78 -4.74
CA ASN A 107 23.76 -18.08 -4.96
C ASN A 107 23.23 -18.15 -6.41
N PRO A 108 23.71 -19.09 -7.24
CA PRO A 108 23.24 -19.25 -8.61
C PRO A 108 21.81 -19.80 -8.75
N VAL A 109 21.06 -19.91 -7.66
CA VAL A 109 19.68 -20.44 -7.66
C VAL A 109 18.67 -19.45 -7.07
N ALA A 110 19.11 -18.46 -6.29
CA ALA A 110 18.23 -17.59 -5.50
C ALA A 110 17.31 -16.69 -6.35
N TRP A 111 17.71 -16.35 -7.58
CA TRP A 111 16.91 -15.54 -8.49
C TRP A 111 15.83 -16.33 -9.25
N GLN A 112 15.89 -17.67 -9.25
CA GLN A 112 14.86 -18.52 -9.89
C GLN A 112 13.62 -18.68 -8.99
N THR A 113 13.79 -18.58 -7.67
CA THR A 113 12.71 -18.64 -6.67
C THR A 113 11.88 -17.36 -6.53
N LEU A 114 12.28 -16.25 -7.14
CA LEU A 114 11.52 -15.00 -7.17
C LEU A 114 10.62 -14.86 -8.42
N LEU A 115 10.72 -15.81 -9.36
CA LEU A 115 9.91 -15.88 -10.59
C LEU A 115 8.87 -17.01 -10.57
N LEU A 116 8.74 -17.71 -9.44
CA LEU A 116 7.68 -18.68 -9.14
C LEU A 116 6.87 -18.18 -7.93
#